data_AF-A0A924P0I5-F1
#
_entry.id   AF-A0A924P0I5-F1
#
_cell.length_a   1.000
_cell.length_b   1.000
_cell.length_c   1.000
_cell.angle_alpha   90.00
_cell.angle_beta   90.00
_cell.angle_gamma   90.00
#
_symmetry.space_group_name_H-M   'P 1'
#
loop_
_entity.id
_entity.type
_entity.pdbx_description
1 polymer ?
#
loop_
_entity_poly.entity_id
_entity_poly.type
_entity_poly.pdbx_seq_one_letter_code
_entity_poly.pdbx_strand_id
1 'polypeptide(L)'
;MTVIQQADLIESVAAALQYISYYHPADYIEHLARAYDAEQSPAAKDAIAQILTNSRMCAEGKRPICQDTGIVNVFLKIGMGVRFEGFTGTVTDAVNEGVRRAYNFADNKLRASIVADPQFDRKNTKDNTPAVVHMELVEGNTVDVKVAAKGGGSENKTKFVMLNPSDSLIDWVMKTVPLMGAGWCPPGMLGIGIGGTAEKAMLMAKEVLMDDIDMYELKQRGPRNKTEELRIELCDRINALGIGAQGLGGLTTVLDVKIMMHPTHAASKPVAMIPNCAATRHGHFVLDGSGPAYMEPPSLSSWPDVHWTPDTEKSRRVDLNTLTKEEVASWTPGQTLLLNGKMLTGRDAAHKRIQDMLAKGEQLPVDFTNRVIYYVGPVDPVRDEAVGPAGPTTAT
;
A
#
# COMPACT_ATOMS: atom_id res chain seq x y z
N MET A 1 18.65 -31.36 -10.50
CA MET A 1 19.09 -29.95 -10.53
C MET A 1 17.94 -29.16 -11.11
N THR A 2 17.38 -28.23 -10.36
CA THR A 2 16.25 -27.42 -10.83
C THR A 2 16.80 -26.31 -11.72
N VAL A 3 16.28 -26.22 -12.94
CA VAL A 3 16.67 -25.17 -13.89
C VAL A 3 15.57 -24.13 -13.94
N ILE A 4 15.90 -22.88 -13.66
CA ILE A 4 14.99 -21.74 -13.80
C ILE A 4 15.38 -20.96 -15.06
N GLN A 5 14.46 -20.85 -16.02
CA GLN A 5 14.67 -20.08 -17.24
C GLN A 5 14.43 -18.59 -16.97
N GLN A 6 15.18 -17.71 -17.67
CA GLN A 6 14.98 -16.26 -17.58
C GLN A 6 13.53 -15.85 -17.90
N ALA A 7 12.95 -16.49 -18.93
CA ALA A 7 11.59 -16.21 -19.37
C ALA A 7 10.56 -16.52 -18.28
N ASP A 8 10.74 -17.61 -17.53
CA ASP A 8 9.82 -18.04 -16.47
C ASP A 8 9.81 -17.03 -15.32
N LEU A 9 10.99 -16.55 -14.90
CA LEU A 9 11.08 -15.53 -13.86
C LEU A 9 10.45 -14.20 -14.30
N ILE A 10 10.75 -13.74 -15.52
CA ILE A 10 10.19 -12.50 -16.08
C ILE A 10 8.65 -12.58 -16.10
N GLU A 11 8.11 -13.67 -16.65
CA GLU A 11 6.67 -13.88 -16.79
C GLU A 11 6.00 -13.97 -15.41
N SER A 12 6.58 -14.72 -14.47
CA SER A 12 6.00 -14.88 -13.14
C SER A 12 5.97 -13.56 -12.37
N VAL A 13 7.03 -12.75 -12.46
CA VAL A 13 7.05 -11.39 -11.85
C VAL A 13 6.01 -10.50 -12.53
N ALA A 14 5.89 -10.53 -13.85
CA ALA A 14 4.94 -9.70 -14.59
C ALA A 14 3.49 -10.06 -14.24
N ALA A 15 3.16 -11.35 -14.29
CA ALA A 15 1.86 -11.89 -13.94
C ALA A 15 1.50 -11.60 -12.48
N ALA A 16 2.47 -11.72 -11.58
CA ALA A 16 2.25 -11.45 -10.17
C ALA A 16 1.96 -9.97 -9.88
N LEU A 17 2.68 -9.04 -10.52
CA LEU A 17 2.43 -7.60 -10.38
C LEU A 17 1.07 -7.18 -10.95
N GLN A 18 0.64 -7.80 -12.05
CA GLN A 18 -0.70 -7.62 -12.59
C GLN A 18 -1.75 -8.16 -11.61
N TYR A 19 -1.59 -9.38 -11.12
CA TYR A 19 -2.47 -10.01 -10.14
C TYR A 19 -2.68 -9.13 -8.90
N ILE A 20 -1.60 -8.72 -8.22
CA ILE A 20 -1.69 -7.92 -6.99
C ILE A 20 -2.16 -6.49 -7.26
N SER A 21 -2.22 -6.05 -8.52
CA SER A 21 -2.74 -4.72 -8.83
C SER A 21 -4.25 -4.63 -8.59
N TYR A 22 -5.00 -5.70 -8.86
CA TYR A 22 -6.46 -5.71 -8.84
C TYR A 22 -7.10 -6.75 -7.90
N TYR A 23 -6.35 -7.71 -7.35
CA TYR A 23 -6.83 -8.59 -6.28
C TYR A 23 -6.20 -8.23 -4.94
N HIS A 24 -7.06 -8.07 -3.92
CA HIS A 24 -6.62 -8.16 -2.54
C HIS A 24 -6.44 -9.63 -2.14
N PRO A 25 -5.50 -9.92 -1.22
CA PRO A 25 -5.46 -11.20 -0.52
C PRO A 25 -6.79 -11.53 0.19
N ALA A 26 -7.17 -12.82 0.21
CA ALA A 26 -8.46 -13.26 0.74
C ALA A 26 -8.61 -12.98 2.24
N ASP A 27 -7.54 -13.23 3.00
CA ASP A 27 -7.39 -12.90 4.41
C ASP A 27 -7.60 -11.40 4.70
N TYR A 28 -7.11 -10.49 3.84
CA TYR A 28 -7.40 -9.06 3.94
C TYR A 28 -8.88 -8.76 3.78
N ILE A 29 -9.53 -9.35 2.76
CA ILE A 29 -10.96 -9.14 2.48
C ILE A 29 -11.80 -9.62 3.66
N GLU A 30 -11.51 -10.82 4.19
CA GLU A 30 -12.24 -11.39 5.33
C GLU A 30 -12.09 -10.56 6.61
N HIS A 31 -10.86 -10.12 6.92
CA HIS A 31 -10.62 -9.29 8.10
C HIS A 31 -11.27 -7.90 7.97
N LEU A 32 -11.25 -7.33 6.76
CA LEU A 32 -11.92 -6.06 6.50
C LEU A 32 -13.46 -6.20 6.57
N ALA A 33 -14.01 -7.33 6.13
CA ALA A 33 -15.43 -7.64 6.28
C ALA A 33 -15.85 -7.75 7.75
N ARG A 34 -15.06 -8.47 8.57
CA ARG A 34 -15.29 -8.54 10.03
C ARG A 34 -15.22 -7.15 10.68
N ALA A 35 -14.28 -6.31 10.24
CA ALA A 35 -14.17 -4.93 10.71
C ALA A 35 -15.41 -4.09 10.31
N TYR A 36 -15.91 -4.25 9.08
CA TYR A 36 -17.13 -3.60 8.61
C TYR A 36 -18.36 -3.96 9.47
N ASP A 37 -18.54 -5.26 9.75
CA ASP A 37 -19.67 -5.76 10.52
C ASP A 37 -19.66 -5.21 11.95
N ALA A 38 -18.48 -5.17 12.57
CA ALA A 38 -18.29 -4.68 13.93
C ALA A 38 -18.31 -3.15 14.06
N GLU A 39 -18.00 -2.40 13.00
CA GLU A 39 -17.84 -0.94 13.06
C GLU A 39 -19.13 -0.22 13.47
N GLN A 40 -18.99 0.73 14.39
CA GLN A 40 -20.09 1.51 14.97
C GLN A 40 -20.09 2.96 14.50
N SER A 41 -18.92 3.51 14.16
CA SER A 41 -18.79 4.85 13.59
C SER A 41 -19.36 4.86 12.17
N PRO A 42 -20.40 5.66 11.86
CA PRO A 42 -20.96 5.72 10.51
C PRO A 42 -19.92 6.12 9.46
N ALA A 43 -19.02 7.05 9.78
CA ALA A 43 -18.00 7.53 8.86
C ALA A 43 -16.93 6.47 8.57
N ALA A 44 -16.46 5.74 9.60
CA ALA A 44 -15.52 4.64 9.38
C ALA A 44 -16.17 3.45 8.68
N LYS A 45 -17.42 3.12 9.01
CA LYS A 45 -18.16 2.05 8.36
C LYS A 45 -18.36 2.33 6.87
N ASP A 46 -18.70 3.58 6.54
CA ASP A 46 -18.79 4.06 5.16
C ASP A 46 -17.43 3.95 4.42
N ALA A 47 -16.34 4.38 5.07
CA ALA A 47 -15.00 4.25 4.49
C ALA A 47 -14.59 2.80 4.22
N ILE A 48 -14.89 1.87 5.15
CA ILE A 48 -14.63 0.44 4.94
C ILE A 48 -15.49 -0.11 3.80
N ALA A 49 -16.77 0.28 3.72
CA ALA A 49 -17.67 -0.12 2.63
C ALA A 49 -17.15 0.32 1.26
N GLN A 50 -16.62 1.54 1.15
CA GLN A 50 -15.99 2.04 -0.08
C GLN A 50 -14.74 1.23 -0.45
N ILE A 51 -13.91 0.84 0.52
CA ILE A 51 -12.72 0.00 0.26
C ILE A 51 -13.14 -1.38 -0.25
N LEU A 52 -14.12 -2.03 0.38
CA LEU A 52 -14.63 -3.34 -0.04
C LEU A 52 -15.29 -3.27 -1.43
N THR A 53 -16.07 -2.23 -1.68
CA THR A 53 -16.72 -2.00 -2.98
C THR A 53 -15.69 -1.78 -4.08
N ASN A 54 -14.72 -0.88 -3.86
CA ASN A 54 -13.61 -0.65 -4.78
C ASN A 54 -12.81 -1.94 -5.02
N SER A 55 -12.50 -2.70 -3.96
CA SER A 55 -11.79 -3.96 -4.08
C SER A 55 -12.52 -4.96 -4.98
N ARG A 56 -13.84 -5.08 -4.86
CA ARG A 56 -14.63 -5.99 -5.71
C ARG A 56 -14.68 -5.50 -7.15
N MET A 57 -14.92 -4.20 -7.35
CA MET A 57 -14.91 -3.58 -8.69
C MET A 57 -13.57 -3.76 -9.40
N CYS A 58 -12.46 -3.67 -8.67
CA CYS A 58 -11.12 -3.93 -9.19
C CYS A 58 -10.93 -5.38 -9.61
N ALA A 59 -11.36 -6.34 -8.78
CA ALA A 59 -11.29 -7.76 -9.07
C ALA A 59 -12.09 -8.13 -10.33
N GLU A 60 -13.30 -7.59 -10.49
CA GLU A 60 -14.19 -7.83 -11.63
C GLU A 60 -13.70 -7.09 -12.90
N GLY A 61 -13.32 -5.80 -12.76
CA GLY A 61 -12.90 -4.95 -13.87
C GLY A 61 -11.46 -5.15 -14.33
N LYS A 62 -10.65 -5.86 -13.52
CA LYS A 62 -9.19 -6.02 -13.67
C LYS A 62 -8.49 -4.67 -13.78
N ARG A 63 -8.79 -3.78 -12.84
CA ARG A 63 -8.20 -2.44 -12.74
C ARG A 63 -7.58 -2.18 -11.37
N PRO A 64 -6.52 -1.36 -11.28
CA PRO A 64 -5.74 -1.23 -10.06
C PRO A 64 -6.56 -0.72 -8.88
N ILE A 65 -6.40 -1.36 -7.72
CA ILE A 65 -7.04 -1.02 -6.44
C ILE A 65 -6.78 0.44 -6.02
N CYS A 66 -5.63 0.98 -6.41
CA CYS A 66 -5.21 2.33 -6.07
C CYS A 66 -4.48 2.97 -7.25
N GLN A 67 -4.67 4.29 -7.42
CA GLN A 67 -3.97 5.09 -8.42
C GLN A 67 -2.44 5.05 -8.23
N ASP A 68 -2.00 4.93 -6.97
CA ASP A 68 -0.60 4.68 -6.66
C ASP A 68 -0.31 3.18 -6.75
N THR A 69 0.06 2.72 -7.95
CA THR A 69 0.46 1.33 -8.19
C THR A 69 1.79 0.94 -7.54
N GLY A 70 2.45 1.88 -6.84
CA GLY A 70 3.48 1.58 -5.86
C GLY A 70 4.87 1.29 -6.40
N ILE A 71 5.83 1.24 -5.47
CA ILE A 71 7.22 0.83 -5.65
C ILE A 71 7.28 -0.69 -5.54
N VAL A 72 7.91 -1.35 -6.50
CA VAL A 72 8.04 -2.81 -6.48
C VAL A 72 9.18 -3.21 -5.55
N ASN A 73 8.86 -4.09 -4.60
CA ASN A 73 9.82 -4.79 -3.75
C ASN A 73 9.75 -6.28 -4.07
N VAL A 74 10.89 -6.93 -4.23
CA VAL A 74 10.98 -8.38 -4.48
C VAL A 74 11.97 -9.01 -3.51
N PHE A 75 11.51 -10.02 -2.77
CA PHE A 75 12.34 -10.84 -1.91
C PHE A 75 12.45 -12.22 -2.54
N LEU A 76 13.67 -12.64 -2.86
CA LEU A 76 13.97 -13.94 -3.43
C LEU A 76 14.76 -14.78 -2.42
N LYS A 77 14.27 -15.98 -2.11
CA LYS A 77 15.07 -17.02 -1.47
C LYS A 77 15.45 -18.05 -2.53
N ILE A 78 16.73 -18.09 -2.85
CA ILE A 78 17.28 -18.88 -3.95
C ILE A 78 17.93 -20.13 -3.36
N GLY A 79 17.35 -21.30 -3.65
CA GLY A 79 17.90 -22.58 -3.26
C GLY A 79 19.28 -22.81 -3.88
N MET A 80 20.26 -23.25 -3.07
CA MET A 80 21.63 -23.54 -3.53
C MET A 80 21.70 -24.62 -4.63
N GLY A 81 20.66 -25.44 -4.80
CA GLY A 81 20.52 -26.43 -5.87
C GLY A 81 19.91 -25.91 -7.18
N VAL A 82 19.62 -24.61 -7.29
CA VAL A 82 19.06 -23.96 -8.48
C VAL A 82 20.15 -23.63 -9.49
N ARG A 83 19.85 -23.82 -10.77
CA ARG A 83 20.63 -23.33 -11.91
C ARG A 83 19.79 -22.32 -12.68
N PHE A 84 20.32 -21.13 -12.92
CA PHE A 84 19.70 -20.16 -13.81
C PHE A 84 20.20 -20.36 -15.25
N GLU A 85 19.30 -20.51 -16.21
CA GLU A 85 19.62 -20.69 -17.64
C GLU A 85 18.89 -19.69 -18.54
N GLY A 86 19.49 -19.38 -19.68
CA GLY A 86 18.96 -18.41 -20.64
C GLY A 86 19.09 -16.94 -20.22
N PHE A 87 19.67 -16.63 -19.05
CA PHE A 87 19.84 -15.26 -18.57
C PHE A 87 20.86 -14.48 -19.40
N THR A 88 20.41 -13.39 -20.02
CA THR A 88 21.29 -12.42 -20.72
C THR A 88 21.89 -11.36 -19.78
N GLY A 89 21.48 -11.36 -18.51
CA GLY A 89 21.89 -10.40 -17.49
C GLY A 89 21.73 -11.00 -16.08
N THR A 90 21.59 -10.15 -15.08
CA THR A 90 21.42 -10.58 -13.69
C THR A 90 19.98 -11.02 -13.39
N VAL A 91 19.78 -11.70 -12.25
CA VAL A 91 18.43 -11.98 -11.71
C VAL A 91 17.64 -10.68 -11.52
N THR A 92 18.30 -9.62 -11.06
CA THR A 92 17.72 -8.27 -10.94
C THR A 92 17.25 -7.71 -12.29
N ASP A 93 17.99 -7.94 -13.38
CA ASP A 93 17.58 -7.49 -14.71
C ASP A 93 16.33 -8.22 -15.19
N ALA A 94 16.23 -9.53 -14.93
CA ALA A 94 15.04 -10.31 -15.21
C ALA A 94 13.82 -9.84 -14.39
N VAL A 95 14.01 -9.56 -13.09
CA VAL A 95 12.96 -8.96 -12.24
C VAL A 95 12.51 -7.61 -12.80
N ASN A 96 13.44 -6.72 -13.15
CA ASN A 96 13.12 -5.40 -13.71
C ASN A 96 12.41 -5.50 -15.07
N GLU A 97 12.73 -6.50 -15.87
CA GLU A 97 12.01 -6.75 -17.12
C GLU A 97 10.57 -7.23 -16.86
N GLY A 98 10.36 -8.10 -15.87
CA GLY A 98 9.01 -8.45 -15.42
C GLY A 98 8.21 -7.24 -14.94
N VAL A 99 8.84 -6.35 -14.16
CA VAL A 99 8.26 -5.07 -13.71
C VAL A 99 7.87 -4.20 -14.91
N ARG A 100 8.78 -3.98 -15.85
CA ARG A 100 8.52 -3.17 -17.04
C ARG A 100 7.34 -3.70 -17.86
N ARG A 101 7.26 -5.02 -18.03
CA ARG A 101 6.14 -5.67 -18.73
C ARG A 101 4.83 -5.50 -18.00
N ALA A 102 4.80 -5.71 -16.68
CA ALA A 102 3.60 -5.50 -15.89
C ALA A 102 3.12 -4.05 -15.96
N TYR A 103 4.00 -3.07 -15.78
CA TYR A 103 3.57 -1.67 -15.73
C TYR A 103 3.14 -1.11 -17.09
N ASN A 104 3.65 -1.67 -18.18
CA ASN A 104 3.28 -1.31 -19.56
C ASN A 104 2.29 -2.27 -20.21
N PHE A 105 1.65 -3.15 -19.44
CA PHE A 105 0.66 -4.07 -19.99
C PHE A 105 -0.54 -3.29 -20.55
N ALA A 106 -0.82 -3.45 -21.85
CA ALA A 106 -1.75 -2.57 -22.58
C ALA A 106 -3.18 -2.59 -22.01
N ASP A 107 -3.67 -3.77 -21.61
CA ASP A 107 -5.05 -3.93 -21.13
C ASP A 107 -5.25 -3.52 -19.66
N ASN A 108 -4.16 -3.32 -18.92
CA ASN A 108 -4.18 -2.86 -17.53
C ASN A 108 -2.88 -2.10 -17.22
N LYS A 109 -2.70 -0.95 -17.87
CA LYS A 109 -1.54 -0.09 -17.66
C LYS A 109 -1.50 0.40 -16.22
N LEU A 110 -0.33 0.34 -15.59
CA LEU A 110 -0.11 0.78 -14.22
C LEU A 110 0.63 2.14 -14.20
N ARG A 111 0.64 2.82 -13.06
CA ARG A 111 1.26 4.15 -12.94
C ARG A 111 2.73 4.05 -12.58
N ALA A 112 3.61 4.40 -13.53
CA ALA A 112 5.04 4.57 -13.25
C ALA A 112 5.29 5.73 -12.30
N SER A 113 5.80 5.43 -11.11
CA SER A 113 5.97 6.35 -9.98
C SER A 113 7.44 6.51 -9.54
N ILE A 114 8.37 5.73 -10.12
CA ILE A 114 9.81 5.83 -9.84
C ILE A 114 10.45 7.01 -10.57
N VAL A 115 11.39 7.66 -9.89
CA VAL A 115 12.25 8.72 -10.44
C VAL A 115 13.70 8.25 -10.43
N ALA A 116 14.43 8.51 -11.51
CA ALA A 116 15.81 8.04 -11.68
C ALA A 116 16.81 8.75 -10.75
N ASP A 117 16.67 10.07 -10.61
CA ASP A 117 17.50 10.88 -9.72
C ASP A 117 16.64 11.38 -8.56
N PRO A 118 16.72 10.75 -7.37
CA PRO A 118 15.87 11.15 -6.25
C PRO A 118 16.25 12.51 -5.65
N GLN A 119 17.46 13.02 -5.89
CA GLN A 119 17.96 14.22 -5.22
C GLN A 119 17.82 15.48 -6.08
N PHE A 120 18.09 15.41 -7.38
CA PHE A 120 18.10 16.58 -8.25
C PHE A 120 16.99 16.52 -9.30
N ASP A 121 17.24 15.86 -10.43
CA ASP A 121 16.40 15.99 -11.63
C ASP A 121 15.02 15.32 -11.48
N ARG A 122 14.91 14.27 -10.65
CA ARG A 122 13.67 13.54 -10.36
C ARG A 122 12.85 13.15 -11.60
N LYS A 123 13.55 12.84 -12.70
CA LYS A 123 12.93 12.39 -13.96
C LYS A 123 12.29 11.03 -13.77
N ASN A 124 11.00 10.92 -14.13
CA ASN A 124 10.25 9.67 -14.05
C ASN A 124 10.80 8.63 -15.04
N THR A 125 10.92 7.36 -14.60
CA THR A 125 11.51 6.27 -15.41
C THR A 125 10.55 5.69 -16.45
N LYS A 126 9.27 6.05 -16.39
CA LYS A 126 8.19 5.68 -17.34
C LYS A 126 7.80 4.21 -17.34
N ASP A 127 8.55 3.34 -16.71
CA ASP A 127 8.28 1.90 -16.60
C ASP A 127 8.27 1.38 -15.16
N ASN A 128 8.38 2.28 -14.17
CA ASN A 128 8.43 1.98 -12.74
C ASN A 128 9.65 1.14 -12.28
N THR A 129 10.68 1.02 -13.12
CA THR A 129 11.96 0.43 -12.73
C THR A 129 12.91 1.50 -12.20
N PRO A 130 13.96 1.13 -11.42
CA PRO A 130 14.24 -0.22 -10.90
C PRO A 130 13.34 -0.60 -9.71
N ALA A 131 13.09 -1.90 -9.55
CA ALA A 131 12.56 -2.48 -8.33
C ALA A 131 13.62 -2.55 -7.23
N VAL A 132 13.17 -2.61 -5.98
CA VAL A 132 14.01 -2.89 -4.81
C VAL A 132 14.07 -4.41 -4.64
N VAL A 133 15.23 -5.02 -4.91
CA VAL A 133 15.41 -6.47 -4.94
C VAL A 133 16.30 -6.94 -3.80
N HIS A 134 15.82 -7.89 -3.00
CA HIS A 134 16.54 -8.57 -1.94
C HIS A 134 16.68 -10.05 -2.29
N MET A 135 17.90 -10.58 -2.22
CA MET A 135 18.20 -11.98 -2.52
C MET A 135 18.92 -12.63 -1.35
N GLU A 136 18.46 -13.81 -0.96
CA GLU A 136 19.06 -14.66 0.08
C GLU A 136 19.30 -16.06 -0.51
N LEU A 137 20.49 -16.63 -0.27
CA LEU A 137 20.77 -18.03 -0.61
C LEU A 137 20.28 -18.93 0.53
N VAL A 138 19.53 -19.98 0.19
CA VAL A 138 18.95 -20.93 1.16
C VAL A 138 19.21 -22.37 0.73
N GLU A 139 19.01 -23.32 1.64
CA GLU A 139 19.01 -24.74 1.26
C GLU A 139 17.83 -25.08 0.33
N GLY A 140 17.96 -26.16 -0.45
CA GLY A 140 16.94 -26.63 -1.37
C GLY A 140 17.21 -26.30 -2.84
N ASN A 141 16.20 -26.50 -3.68
CA ASN A 141 16.31 -26.47 -5.13
C ASN A 141 15.16 -25.67 -5.81
N THR A 142 14.55 -24.74 -5.10
CA THR A 142 13.49 -23.87 -5.65
C THR A 142 13.90 -22.39 -5.51
N VAL A 143 13.19 -21.51 -6.20
CA VAL A 143 13.26 -20.07 -5.96
C VAL A 143 11.92 -19.61 -5.40
N ASP A 144 11.92 -19.21 -4.13
CA ASP A 144 10.77 -18.62 -3.46
C ASP A 144 10.77 -17.12 -3.70
N VAL A 145 9.67 -16.58 -4.23
CA VAL A 145 9.56 -15.16 -4.60
C VAL A 145 8.35 -14.55 -3.91
N LYS A 146 8.61 -13.57 -3.03
CA LYS A 146 7.59 -12.64 -2.55
C LYS A 146 7.71 -11.33 -3.31
N VAL A 147 6.62 -10.87 -3.93
CA VAL A 147 6.54 -9.59 -4.63
C VAL A 147 5.52 -8.70 -3.95
N ALA A 148 5.84 -7.41 -3.79
CA ALA A 148 4.93 -6.42 -3.23
C ALA A 148 4.99 -5.10 -4.01
N ALA A 149 3.83 -4.47 -4.16
CA ALA A 149 3.67 -3.15 -4.78
C ALA A 149 3.31 -2.11 -3.72
N LYS A 150 4.32 -1.45 -3.14
CA LYS A 150 4.16 -0.61 -1.95
C LYS A 150 3.82 0.83 -2.32
N GLY A 151 2.66 1.33 -1.91
CA GLY A 151 2.28 2.73 -2.13
C GLY A 151 3.20 3.71 -1.37
N GLY A 152 3.60 4.79 -2.03
CA GLY A 152 4.51 5.79 -1.47
C GLY A 152 3.97 6.48 -0.23
N GLY A 153 2.65 6.67 -0.14
CA GLY A 153 2.01 7.23 1.06
C GLY A 153 2.29 6.40 2.32
N SER A 154 2.15 5.08 2.21
CA SER A 154 2.47 4.16 3.31
C SER A 154 3.99 4.01 3.54
N GLU A 155 4.80 4.00 2.48
CA GLU A 155 6.27 3.94 2.57
C GLU A 155 6.81 5.12 3.41
N ASN A 156 6.32 6.32 3.14
CA ASN A 156 6.75 7.55 3.81
C ASN A 156 6.33 7.62 5.29
N LYS A 157 5.49 6.71 5.76
CA LYS A 157 5.11 6.60 7.18
C LYS A 157 5.95 5.59 7.96
N THR A 158 6.98 5.01 7.32
CA THR A 158 8.02 4.20 7.98
C THR A 158 8.67 4.95 9.16
N LYS A 159 8.89 4.25 10.26
CA LYS A 159 9.53 4.77 11.48
C LYS A 159 10.66 3.86 11.92
N PHE A 160 11.70 4.48 12.47
CA PHE A 160 12.86 3.82 13.04
C PHE A 160 13.20 4.40 14.39
N VAL A 161 13.70 3.57 15.29
CA VAL A 161 14.30 4.02 16.53
C VAL A 161 15.37 3.03 17.00
N MET A 162 16.44 3.55 17.60
CA MET A 162 17.35 2.75 18.43
C MET A 162 16.86 2.87 19.87
N LEU A 163 16.09 1.89 20.34
CA LEU A 163 15.68 1.85 21.73
C LEU A 163 16.85 1.41 22.61
N ASN A 164 16.85 1.85 23.87
CA ASN A 164 17.66 1.16 24.87
C ASN A 164 17.06 -0.24 25.11
N PRO A 165 17.86 -1.25 25.50
CA PRO A 165 17.35 -2.60 25.73
C PRO A 165 16.15 -2.67 26.70
N SER A 166 16.15 -1.80 27.72
CA SER A 166 15.10 -1.68 28.73
C SER A 166 13.85 -0.90 28.28
N ASP A 167 13.89 -0.17 27.17
CA ASP A 167 12.78 0.67 26.75
C ASP A 167 11.59 -0.17 26.26
N SER A 168 10.38 0.32 26.56
CA SER A 168 9.12 -0.30 26.15
C SER A 168 8.86 -0.07 24.66
N LEU A 169 8.75 -1.17 23.90
CA LEU A 169 8.29 -1.12 22.51
C LEU A 169 6.86 -0.56 22.43
N ILE A 170 5.98 -1.01 23.32
CA ILE A 170 4.57 -0.64 23.33
C ILE A 170 4.45 0.88 23.49
N ASP A 171 5.16 1.47 24.45
CA ASP A 171 5.08 2.91 24.70
C ASP A 171 5.55 3.71 23.49
N TRP A 172 6.62 3.26 22.82
CA TRP A 172 7.08 3.87 21.59
C TRP A 172 6.06 3.77 20.45
N VAL A 173 5.46 2.59 20.24
CA VAL A 173 4.41 2.40 19.23
C VAL A 173 3.20 3.29 19.51
N MET A 174 2.71 3.29 20.76
CA MET A 174 1.54 4.07 21.16
C MET A 174 1.76 5.58 21.04
N LYS A 175 2.98 6.06 21.26
CA LYS A 175 3.36 7.45 21.01
C LYS A 175 3.47 7.77 19.52
N THR A 176 3.86 6.80 18.70
CA THR A 176 4.25 7.03 17.30
C THR A 176 3.08 6.90 16.33
N VAL A 177 2.17 5.93 16.52
CA VAL A 177 1.05 5.68 15.60
C VAL A 177 0.15 6.92 15.40
N PRO A 178 -0.23 7.69 16.44
CA PRO A 178 -1.01 8.92 16.24
C PRO A 178 -0.34 9.94 15.32
N LEU A 179 1.00 10.02 15.33
CA LEU A 179 1.78 10.95 14.49
C LEU A 179 1.80 10.56 13.01
N MET A 180 1.44 9.31 12.68
CA MET A 180 1.35 8.88 11.28
C MET A 180 0.10 9.44 10.60
N GLY A 181 -0.96 9.72 11.38
CA GLY A 181 -2.26 10.18 10.91
C GLY A 181 -2.91 9.22 9.91
N ALA A 182 -3.84 9.74 9.12
CA ALA A 182 -4.53 8.98 8.06
C ALA A 182 -3.70 8.81 6.77
N GLY A 183 -2.51 9.41 6.68
CA GLY A 183 -1.74 9.52 5.41
C GLY A 183 -1.19 8.19 4.85
N TRP A 184 -1.46 7.07 5.51
CA TRP A 184 -1.18 5.71 5.02
C TRP A 184 -2.46 4.90 4.73
N CYS A 185 -3.64 5.53 4.71
CA CYS A 185 -4.92 4.92 4.35
C CYS A 185 -5.29 3.68 5.19
N PRO A 186 -5.47 3.78 6.52
CA PRO A 186 -6.03 2.69 7.33
C PRO A 186 -7.48 2.37 6.91
N PRO A 187 -8.00 1.15 7.17
CA PRO A 187 -7.35 0.08 7.92
C PRO A 187 -6.44 -0.78 7.05
N GLY A 188 -5.28 -1.10 7.62
CA GLY A 188 -4.29 -2.01 7.04
C GLY A 188 -3.57 -2.74 8.15
N MET A 189 -2.26 -2.96 8.07
CA MET A 189 -1.51 -3.68 9.10
C MET A 189 -0.17 -3.01 9.40
N LEU A 190 0.43 -3.29 10.56
CA LEU A 190 1.77 -2.80 10.90
C LEU A 190 2.77 -3.95 10.92
N GLY A 191 3.88 -3.78 10.22
CA GLY A 191 5.04 -4.67 10.28
C GLY A 191 6.08 -4.07 11.20
N ILE A 192 6.53 -4.84 12.19
CA ILE A 192 7.53 -4.42 13.18
C ILE A 192 8.73 -5.37 13.11
N GLY A 193 9.90 -4.80 12.84
CA GLY A 193 11.17 -5.49 12.86
C GLY A 193 11.95 -5.13 14.11
N ILE A 194 12.40 -6.11 14.88
CA ILE A 194 13.09 -5.90 16.16
C ILE A 194 14.44 -6.63 16.17
N GLY A 195 15.51 -5.91 16.49
CA GLY A 195 16.85 -6.47 16.61
C GLY A 195 17.64 -6.51 15.30
N GLY A 196 18.72 -7.30 15.27
CA GLY A 196 19.74 -7.19 14.23
C GLY A 196 20.46 -5.85 14.28
N THR A 197 20.63 -5.24 13.10
CA THR A 197 21.13 -3.89 12.86
C THR A 197 20.01 -3.01 12.31
N ALA A 198 20.28 -1.72 12.07
CA ALA A 198 19.25 -0.79 11.58
C ALA A 198 18.60 -1.26 10.27
N GLU A 199 19.43 -1.67 9.31
CA GLU A 199 19.02 -2.20 8.02
C GLU A 199 18.28 -3.53 8.14
N LYS A 200 18.72 -4.45 9.01
CA LYS A 200 18.01 -5.72 9.20
C LYS A 200 16.63 -5.50 9.82
N ALA A 201 16.49 -4.61 10.80
CA ALA A 201 15.19 -4.27 11.38
C ALA A 201 14.22 -3.72 10.32
N MET A 202 14.70 -2.83 9.44
CA MET A 202 13.90 -2.30 8.33
C MET A 202 13.45 -3.38 7.35
N LEU A 203 14.36 -4.25 6.94
CA LEU A 203 14.06 -5.34 6.01
C LEU A 203 13.04 -6.31 6.61
N MET A 204 13.21 -6.69 7.88
CA MET A 204 12.27 -7.56 8.58
C MET A 204 10.88 -6.93 8.73
N ALA A 205 10.82 -5.65 9.09
CA ALA A 205 9.55 -4.92 9.19
C ALA A 205 8.83 -4.83 7.84
N LYS A 206 9.59 -4.79 6.73
CA LYS A 206 9.02 -4.82 5.37
C LYS A 206 8.57 -6.22 4.98
N GLU A 207 9.40 -7.23 5.21
CA GLU A 207 9.16 -8.61 4.77
C GLU A 207 7.93 -9.20 5.47
N VAL A 208 7.79 -8.95 6.77
CA VAL A 208 6.69 -9.51 7.57
C VAL A 208 5.32 -8.94 7.20
N LEU A 209 5.25 -7.86 6.42
CA LEU A 209 3.99 -7.31 5.89
C LEU A 209 3.39 -8.14 4.77
N MET A 210 4.09 -9.16 4.28
CA MET A 210 3.62 -10.08 3.24
C MET A 210 3.14 -11.42 3.81
N ASP A 211 3.08 -11.55 5.13
CA ASP A 211 2.52 -12.72 5.81
C ASP A 211 1.00 -12.55 5.99
N ASP A 212 0.27 -13.65 5.85
CA ASP A 212 -1.19 -13.70 5.94
C ASP A 212 -1.71 -13.06 7.23
N ILE A 213 -2.72 -12.21 7.13
CA ILE A 213 -3.45 -11.62 8.25
C ILE A 213 -4.17 -12.74 9.01
N ASP A 214 -3.84 -12.89 10.30
CA ASP A 214 -4.33 -14.00 11.14
C ASP A 214 -4.75 -13.55 12.54
N MET A 215 -4.96 -12.24 12.75
CA MET A 215 -5.24 -11.68 14.07
C MET A 215 -6.55 -12.21 14.67
N TYR A 216 -7.58 -12.44 13.85
CA TYR A 216 -8.84 -13.00 14.31
C TYR A 216 -8.66 -14.41 14.86
N GLU A 217 -8.03 -15.28 14.07
CA GLU A 217 -7.73 -16.67 14.41
C GLU A 217 -6.79 -16.73 15.62
N LEU A 218 -5.79 -15.85 15.67
CA LEU A 218 -4.86 -15.71 16.79
C LEU A 218 -5.58 -15.38 18.11
N LYS A 219 -6.53 -14.43 18.11
CA LYS A 219 -7.30 -14.09 19.31
C LYS A 219 -8.21 -15.24 19.75
N GLN A 220 -8.80 -15.97 18.82
CA GLN A 220 -9.65 -17.13 19.15
C GLN A 220 -8.85 -18.28 19.76
N ARG A 221 -7.72 -18.64 19.16
CA ARG A 221 -6.90 -19.77 19.63
C ARG A 221 -6.05 -19.43 20.87
N GLY A 222 -5.84 -18.14 21.12
CA GLY A 222 -4.94 -17.62 22.15
C GLY A 222 -3.45 -17.63 21.73
N PRO A 223 -2.62 -16.77 22.36
CA PRO A 223 -1.20 -16.69 22.05
C PRO A 223 -0.45 -17.91 22.63
N ARG A 224 0.52 -18.43 21.87
CA ARG A 224 1.37 -19.55 22.25
C ARG A 224 2.75 -19.13 22.76
N ASN A 225 3.12 -17.88 22.55
CA ASN A 225 4.40 -17.32 22.94
C ASN A 225 4.29 -15.81 23.21
N LYS A 226 5.36 -15.22 23.77
CA LYS A 226 5.41 -13.80 24.12
C LYS A 226 5.32 -12.85 22.92
N THR A 227 5.73 -13.28 21.73
CA THR A 227 5.59 -12.47 20.51
C THR A 227 4.13 -12.37 20.10
N GLU A 228 3.38 -13.47 20.18
CA GLU A 228 1.94 -13.47 19.90
C GLU A 228 1.14 -12.67 20.94
N GLU A 229 1.50 -12.78 22.23
CA GLU A 229 0.93 -11.91 23.29
C GLU A 229 1.13 -10.43 22.94
N LEU A 230 2.35 -10.06 22.54
CA LEU A 230 2.71 -8.70 22.16
C LEU A 230 1.97 -8.22 20.89
N ARG A 231 1.79 -9.10 19.88
CA ARG A 231 1.01 -8.79 18.67
C ARG A 231 -0.43 -8.42 19.02
N ILE A 232 -1.09 -9.25 19.85
CA ILE A 232 -2.46 -9.02 20.31
C ILE A 232 -2.54 -7.69 21.08
N GLU A 233 -1.64 -7.50 22.06
CA GLU A 233 -1.63 -6.31 22.90
C GLU A 233 -1.45 -5.02 22.08
N LEU A 234 -0.52 -5.01 21.13
CA LEU A 234 -0.33 -3.87 20.24
C LEU A 234 -1.56 -3.63 19.37
N CYS A 235 -2.13 -4.68 18.75
CA CYS A 235 -3.32 -4.55 17.91
C CYS A 235 -4.50 -3.95 18.68
N ASP A 236 -4.78 -4.44 19.89
CA ASP A 236 -5.88 -3.96 20.74
C ASP A 236 -5.65 -2.52 21.18
N ARG A 237 -4.44 -2.19 21.64
CA ARG A 237 -4.12 -0.83 22.10
C ARG A 237 -4.16 0.19 20.97
N ILE A 238 -3.66 -0.17 19.77
CA ILE A 238 -3.70 0.71 18.60
C ILE A 238 -5.14 1.01 18.20
N ASN A 239 -5.99 -0.02 18.13
CA ASN A 239 -7.39 0.16 17.78
C ASN A 239 -8.15 0.96 18.86
N ALA A 240 -7.79 0.79 20.14
CA ALA A 240 -8.32 1.58 21.24
C ALA A 240 -7.95 3.08 21.20
N LEU A 241 -7.00 3.51 20.36
CA LEU A 241 -6.75 4.94 20.12
C LEU A 241 -7.92 5.64 19.39
N GLY A 242 -8.81 4.86 18.77
CA GLY A 242 -9.98 5.41 18.10
C GLY A 242 -9.67 6.22 16.84
N ILE A 243 -8.49 6.03 16.22
CA ILE A 243 -8.12 6.71 14.95
C ILE A 243 -9.09 6.29 13.83
N GLY A 244 -9.39 4.99 13.75
CA GLY A 244 -10.38 4.41 12.84
C GLY A 244 -9.97 4.40 11.36
N ALA A 245 -10.87 3.87 10.53
CA ALA A 245 -10.69 3.80 9.09
C ALA A 245 -10.53 5.20 8.49
N GLN A 246 -9.54 5.39 7.62
CA GLN A 246 -9.16 6.67 7.00
C GLN A 246 -8.91 7.82 8.00
N GLY A 247 -8.72 7.53 9.29
CA GLY A 247 -8.60 8.55 10.35
C GLY A 247 -9.90 9.29 10.67
N LEU A 248 -11.06 8.71 10.32
CA LEU A 248 -12.38 9.31 10.54
C LEU A 248 -12.99 8.98 11.92
N GLY A 249 -12.22 8.35 12.80
CA GLY A 249 -12.70 7.83 14.07
C GLY A 249 -13.47 6.52 13.91
N GLY A 250 -13.22 5.55 14.78
CA GLY A 250 -13.87 4.24 14.70
C GLY A 250 -13.10 3.16 15.45
N LEU A 251 -13.56 1.93 15.32
CA LEU A 251 -13.01 0.78 16.04
C LEU A 251 -11.71 0.24 15.41
N THR A 252 -11.58 0.34 14.08
CA THR A 252 -10.52 -0.37 13.36
C THR A 252 -9.55 0.59 12.69
N THR A 253 -8.32 0.66 13.20
CA THR A 253 -7.18 1.35 12.58
C THR A 253 -6.23 0.35 11.94
N VAL A 254 -5.99 -0.78 12.60
CA VAL A 254 -5.18 -1.90 12.10
C VAL A 254 -6.00 -3.19 12.15
N LEU A 255 -5.86 -4.02 11.11
CA LEU A 255 -6.39 -5.37 11.02
C LEU A 255 -5.46 -6.38 11.70
N ASP A 256 -4.15 -6.13 11.66
CA ASP A 256 -3.13 -6.99 12.28
C ASP A 256 -1.83 -6.20 12.56
N VAL A 257 -1.02 -6.73 13.48
CA VAL A 257 0.35 -6.32 13.77
C VAL A 257 1.24 -7.55 13.60
N LYS A 258 2.20 -7.48 12.69
CA LYS A 258 3.18 -8.54 12.42
C LYS A 258 4.52 -8.17 13.01
N ILE A 259 5.18 -9.13 13.66
CA ILE A 259 6.48 -8.92 14.33
C ILE A 259 7.47 -9.96 13.84
N MET A 260 8.62 -9.49 13.35
CA MET A 260 9.77 -10.34 13.01
C MET A 260 10.99 -9.87 13.81
N MET A 261 11.73 -10.83 14.37
CA MET A 261 12.84 -10.55 15.29
C MET A 261 14.13 -11.22 14.84
N HIS A 262 15.27 -10.59 15.16
CA HIS A 262 16.59 -11.14 14.93
C HIS A 262 17.50 -10.90 16.16
N PRO A 263 18.45 -11.81 16.47
CA PRO A 263 19.49 -11.52 17.45
C PRO A 263 20.15 -10.16 17.22
N THR A 264 20.44 -9.45 18.31
CA THR A 264 20.99 -8.09 18.29
C THR A 264 22.16 -7.97 19.26
N HIS A 265 22.99 -6.96 19.07
CA HIS A 265 24.05 -6.62 20.01
C HIS A 265 23.45 -6.25 21.38
N ALA A 266 24.06 -6.68 22.49
CA ALA A 266 23.51 -6.52 23.84
C ALA A 266 23.20 -5.06 24.24
N ALA A 267 23.92 -4.10 23.65
CA ALA A 267 23.72 -2.67 23.87
C ALA A 267 22.70 -2.01 22.93
N SER A 268 22.08 -2.76 22.01
CA SER A 268 21.29 -2.19 20.92
C SER A 268 19.93 -2.89 20.78
N LYS A 269 18.87 -2.09 20.60
CA LYS A 269 17.53 -2.57 20.24
C LYS A 269 17.01 -1.77 19.05
N PRO A 270 17.49 -2.03 17.82
CA PRO A 270 16.93 -1.44 16.61
C PRO A 270 15.49 -1.88 16.45
N VAL A 271 14.60 -0.92 16.18
CA VAL A 271 13.18 -1.18 15.92
C VAL A 271 12.75 -0.38 14.70
N ALA A 272 12.15 -1.07 13.75
CA ALA A 272 11.46 -0.45 12.61
C ALA A 272 9.97 -0.77 12.68
N MET A 273 9.14 0.20 12.29
CA MET A 273 7.69 0.03 12.13
C MET A 273 7.28 0.58 10.78
N ILE A 274 6.64 -0.26 9.97
CA ILE A 274 6.24 0.05 8.60
C ILE A 274 4.74 -0.27 8.47
N PRO A 275 3.89 0.69 8.07
CA PRO A 275 2.50 0.41 7.79
C PRO A 275 2.32 -0.20 6.40
N ASN A 276 1.39 -1.14 6.29
CA ASN A 276 0.75 -1.54 5.06
C ASN A 276 -0.64 -0.94 4.96
N CYS A 277 -0.92 -0.25 3.84
CA CYS A 277 -2.16 0.51 3.66
C CYS A 277 -3.33 -0.38 3.26
N ALA A 278 -4.51 0.23 3.12
CA ALA A 278 -5.68 -0.45 2.56
C ALA A 278 -5.43 -1.06 1.17
N ALA A 279 -4.50 -0.53 0.37
CA ALA A 279 -4.02 -1.18 -0.85
C ALA A 279 -2.99 -2.27 -0.52
N THR A 280 -3.44 -3.36 0.11
CA THR A 280 -2.62 -4.51 0.49
C THR A 280 -2.29 -5.35 -0.75
N ARG A 281 -1.07 -5.20 -1.26
CA ARG A 281 -0.67 -5.77 -2.55
C ARG A 281 0.64 -6.51 -2.42
N HIS A 282 0.54 -7.80 -2.14
CA HIS A 282 1.66 -8.72 -2.19
C HIS A 282 1.20 -10.07 -2.72
N GLY A 283 2.15 -10.85 -3.21
CA GLY A 283 1.93 -12.17 -3.76
C GLY A 283 3.16 -13.03 -3.52
N HIS A 284 2.94 -14.33 -3.48
CA HIS A 284 3.97 -15.33 -3.26
C HIS A 284 3.85 -16.40 -4.33
N PHE A 285 4.96 -16.76 -4.95
CA PHE A 285 5.05 -17.87 -5.88
C PHE A 285 6.40 -18.57 -5.75
N VAL A 286 6.43 -19.83 -6.18
CA VAL A 286 7.64 -20.66 -6.16
C VAL A 286 7.95 -21.10 -7.58
N LEU A 287 9.21 -20.97 -7.98
CA LEU A 287 9.72 -21.56 -9.22
C LEU A 287 10.46 -22.86 -8.89
N ASP A 288 10.03 -23.95 -9.49
CA ASP A 288 10.58 -25.31 -9.32
C ASP A 288 11.12 -25.91 -10.63
N GLY A 289 11.15 -25.12 -11.70
CA GLY A 289 11.61 -25.52 -13.04
C GLY A 289 10.51 -26.10 -13.94
N SER A 290 9.24 -26.11 -13.51
CA SER A 290 8.10 -26.53 -14.33
C SER A 290 7.63 -25.48 -15.34
N GLY A 291 8.08 -24.23 -15.21
CA GLY A 291 7.72 -23.10 -16.07
C GLY A 291 7.38 -21.85 -15.25
N PRO A 292 6.68 -20.86 -15.83
CA PRO A 292 6.20 -19.69 -15.10
C PRO A 292 5.12 -20.06 -14.08
N ALA A 293 5.12 -19.35 -12.96
CA ALA A 293 4.13 -19.50 -11.89
C ALA A 293 3.04 -18.42 -11.98
N TYR A 294 1.80 -18.83 -11.72
CA TYR A 294 0.63 -17.96 -11.70
C TYR A 294 -0.09 -18.10 -10.36
N MET A 295 -0.65 -17.00 -9.85
CA MET A 295 -1.43 -17.01 -8.62
C MET A 295 -2.91 -17.25 -8.93
N GLU A 296 -3.55 -18.06 -8.10
CA GLU A 296 -4.98 -18.36 -8.19
C GLU A 296 -5.79 -17.18 -7.64
N PRO A 297 -6.72 -16.60 -8.42
CA PRO A 297 -7.60 -15.54 -7.95
C PRO A 297 -8.44 -15.98 -6.75
N PRO A 298 -8.67 -15.09 -5.76
CA PRO A 298 -9.64 -15.36 -4.71
C PRO A 298 -11.03 -15.51 -5.32
N SER A 299 -11.88 -16.33 -4.68
CA SER A 299 -13.28 -16.45 -5.10
C SER A 299 -13.99 -15.10 -4.91
N LEU A 300 -14.80 -14.68 -5.89
CA LEU A 300 -15.65 -13.49 -5.75
C LEU A 300 -16.65 -13.63 -4.59
N SER A 301 -16.96 -14.85 -4.17
CA SER A 301 -17.79 -15.12 -2.99
C SER A 301 -17.10 -14.75 -1.66
N SER A 302 -15.80 -14.47 -1.66
CA SER A 302 -15.06 -14.03 -0.47
C SER A 302 -15.34 -12.57 -0.12
N TRP A 303 -15.84 -11.75 -1.06
CA TRP A 303 -16.27 -10.40 -0.75
C TRP A 303 -17.61 -10.43 -0.02
N PRO A 304 -17.75 -9.66 1.08
CA PRO A 304 -19.04 -9.53 1.75
C PRO A 304 -20.04 -8.83 0.82
N ASP A 305 -21.33 -9.09 1.06
CA ASP A 305 -22.42 -8.48 0.31
C ASP A 305 -22.63 -7.02 0.75
N VAL A 306 -21.73 -6.15 0.31
CA VAL A 306 -21.74 -4.72 0.59
C VAL A 306 -22.24 -3.97 -0.64
N HIS A 307 -23.45 -3.45 -0.56
CA HIS A 307 -24.02 -2.55 -1.56
C HIS A 307 -23.85 -1.11 -1.12
N TRP A 308 -22.67 -0.53 -1.36
CA TRP A 308 -22.43 0.87 -1.05
C TRP A 308 -23.02 1.79 -2.12
N THR A 309 -23.73 2.83 -1.67
CA THR A 309 -24.18 3.94 -2.50
C THR A 309 -23.94 5.25 -1.76
N PRO A 310 -23.58 6.35 -2.44
CA PRO A 310 -23.42 7.63 -1.79
C PRO A 310 -24.74 8.08 -1.14
N ASP A 311 -24.69 8.54 0.11
CA ASP A 311 -25.85 9.08 0.82
C ASP A 311 -26.21 10.47 0.26
N THR A 312 -27.11 10.50 -0.73
CA THR A 312 -27.53 11.75 -1.38
C THR A 312 -28.55 12.56 -0.57
N GLU A 313 -29.06 12.01 0.52
CA GLU A 313 -30.04 12.69 1.39
C GLU A 313 -29.33 13.50 2.48
N LYS A 314 -28.32 12.92 3.14
CA LYS A 314 -27.55 13.61 4.18
C LYS A 314 -26.42 14.48 3.63
N SER A 315 -25.87 14.13 2.48
CA SER A 315 -24.72 14.85 1.93
C SER A 315 -25.14 16.16 1.27
N ARG A 316 -24.42 17.23 1.56
CA ARG A 316 -24.66 18.54 0.92
C ARG A 316 -24.13 18.50 -0.51
N ARG A 317 -24.99 18.77 -1.49
CA ARG A 317 -24.61 18.90 -2.90
C ARG A 317 -23.94 20.26 -3.13
N VAL A 318 -22.80 20.24 -3.82
CA VAL A 318 -22.00 21.44 -4.12
C VAL A 318 -21.69 21.48 -5.61
N ASP A 319 -22.09 22.55 -6.28
CA ASP A 319 -21.68 22.84 -7.66
C ASP A 319 -20.36 23.64 -7.66
N LEU A 320 -19.29 23.00 -8.10
CA LEU A 320 -17.95 23.57 -8.19
C LEU A 320 -17.84 24.67 -9.25
N ASN A 321 -18.76 24.73 -10.21
CA ASN A 321 -18.73 25.77 -11.25
C ASN A 321 -19.22 27.13 -10.73
N THR A 322 -19.97 27.14 -9.63
CA THR A 322 -20.54 28.35 -9.00
C THR A 322 -20.09 28.51 -7.55
N LEU A 323 -18.97 27.89 -7.16
CA LEU A 323 -18.48 27.89 -5.79
C LEU A 323 -18.17 29.33 -5.32
N THR A 324 -18.58 29.67 -4.10
CA THR A 324 -18.31 30.97 -3.47
C THR A 324 -17.56 30.81 -2.15
N LYS A 325 -16.97 31.89 -1.64
CA LYS A 325 -16.28 31.87 -0.34
C LYS A 325 -17.27 31.67 0.81
N GLU A 326 -18.47 32.21 0.68
CA GLU A 326 -19.55 32.09 1.67
C GLU A 326 -20.06 30.64 1.76
N GLU A 327 -20.19 29.96 0.62
CA GLU A 327 -20.53 28.53 0.57
C GLU A 327 -19.48 27.70 1.32
N VAL A 328 -18.19 27.89 1.00
CA VAL A 328 -17.08 27.19 1.66
C VAL A 328 -17.03 27.48 3.17
N ALA A 329 -17.22 28.75 3.56
CA ALA A 329 -17.22 29.17 4.96
C ALA A 329 -18.39 28.58 5.78
N SER A 330 -19.44 28.11 5.12
CA SER A 330 -20.60 27.49 5.78
C SER A 330 -20.41 25.99 6.09
N TRP A 331 -19.31 25.38 5.62
CA TRP A 331 -19.04 23.96 5.87
C TRP A 331 -18.48 23.72 7.27
N THR A 332 -18.82 22.57 7.86
CA THR A 332 -18.32 22.16 9.18
C THR A 332 -17.49 20.89 9.09
N PRO A 333 -16.42 20.72 9.90
CA PRO A 333 -15.68 19.47 9.97
C PRO A 333 -16.60 18.26 10.23
N GLY A 334 -16.39 17.18 9.47
CA GLY A 334 -17.24 15.97 9.53
C GLY A 334 -18.50 16.02 8.66
N GLN A 335 -18.80 17.14 7.99
CA GLN A 335 -19.89 17.21 7.02
C GLN A 335 -19.51 16.51 5.71
N THR A 336 -20.39 15.65 5.20
CA THR A 336 -20.24 15.01 3.90
C THR A 336 -20.71 15.94 2.78
N LEU A 337 -19.88 16.08 1.74
CA LEU A 337 -20.16 16.89 0.56
C LEU A 337 -20.17 16.02 -0.71
N LEU A 338 -21.13 16.28 -1.60
CA LEU A 338 -21.19 15.70 -2.94
C LEU A 338 -20.83 16.77 -3.98
N LEU A 339 -19.63 16.67 -4.53
CA LEU A 339 -19.08 17.66 -5.43
C LEU A 339 -19.46 17.34 -6.89
N ASN A 340 -19.96 18.33 -7.62
CA ASN A 340 -20.24 18.24 -9.04
C ASN A 340 -19.62 19.43 -9.77
N GLY A 341 -18.98 19.23 -10.92
CA GLY A 341 -18.42 20.30 -11.73
C GLY A 341 -16.91 20.17 -11.98
N LYS A 342 -16.26 21.29 -12.32
CA LYS A 342 -14.85 21.31 -12.73
C LYS A 342 -13.89 21.46 -11.55
N MET A 343 -12.86 20.64 -11.50
CA MET A 343 -11.74 20.75 -10.56
C MET A 343 -10.40 20.80 -11.29
N LEU A 344 -9.42 21.44 -10.65
CA LEU A 344 -8.04 21.43 -11.10
C LEU A 344 -7.33 20.23 -10.47
N THR A 345 -6.38 19.61 -11.17
CA THR A 345 -5.55 18.55 -10.60
C THR A 345 -4.11 19.03 -10.47
N GLY A 346 -3.48 18.80 -9.32
CA GLY A 346 -2.10 19.18 -9.11
C GLY A 346 -1.56 18.63 -7.80
N ARG A 347 -0.28 18.23 -7.79
CA ARG A 347 0.41 17.63 -6.64
C ARG A 347 1.79 18.27 -6.47
N ASP A 348 2.77 17.55 -5.93
CA ASP A 348 4.06 18.08 -5.48
C ASP A 348 4.76 18.98 -6.51
N ALA A 349 5.00 18.47 -7.73
CA ALA A 349 5.72 19.20 -8.78
C ALA A 349 4.95 20.42 -9.31
N ALA A 350 3.61 20.32 -9.36
CA ALA A 350 2.76 21.43 -9.76
C ALA A 350 2.81 22.57 -8.73
N HIS A 351 2.72 22.23 -7.43
CA HIS A 351 2.81 23.20 -6.34
C HIS A 351 4.18 23.85 -6.26
N LYS A 352 5.27 23.09 -6.47
CA LYS A 352 6.62 23.65 -6.54
C LYS A 352 6.76 24.67 -7.67
N ARG A 353 6.27 24.34 -8.86
CA ARG A 353 6.26 25.27 -10.00
C ARG A 353 5.44 26.52 -9.71
N ILE A 354 4.25 26.38 -9.12
CA ILE A 354 3.40 27.51 -8.71
C ILE A 354 4.17 28.42 -7.73
N GLN A 355 4.82 27.85 -6.72
CA GLN A 355 5.60 28.59 -5.75
C GLN A 355 6.77 29.35 -6.40
N ASP A 356 7.50 28.71 -7.31
CA ASP A 356 8.64 29.32 -8.00
C ASP A 356 8.21 30.46 -8.93
N MET A 357 7.06 30.32 -9.61
CA MET A 357 6.48 31.39 -10.44
C MET A 357 6.05 32.59 -9.58
N LEU A 358 5.36 32.34 -8.45
CA LEU A 358 4.98 33.39 -7.51
C LEU A 358 6.19 34.13 -6.93
N ALA A 359 7.26 33.40 -6.58
CA ALA A 359 8.50 33.99 -6.07
C ALA A 359 9.20 34.89 -7.09
N LYS A 360 9.01 34.63 -8.39
CA LYS A 360 9.54 35.45 -9.49
C LYS A 360 8.60 36.59 -9.91
N GLY A 361 7.41 36.70 -9.31
CA GLY A 361 6.38 37.66 -9.74
C GLY A 361 5.76 37.32 -11.10
N GLU A 362 5.86 36.06 -11.55
CA GLU A 362 5.26 35.59 -12.79
C GLU A 362 3.75 35.37 -12.62
N GLN A 363 2.98 35.62 -13.68
CA GLN A 363 1.56 35.31 -13.70
C GLN A 363 1.33 33.79 -13.77
N LEU A 364 0.44 33.27 -12.92
CA LEU A 364 0.08 31.86 -12.95
C LEU A 364 -0.69 31.51 -14.24
N PRO A 365 -0.48 30.30 -14.80
CA PRO A 365 -1.09 29.89 -16.07
C PRO A 365 -2.60 29.59 -15.95
N VAL A 366 -3.13 29.54 -14.73
CA VAL A 366 -4.55 29.27 -14.44
C VAL A 366 -5.00 30.16 -13.29
N ASP A 367 -6.27 30.59 -13.33
CA ASP A 367 -6.92 31.29 -12.22
C ASP A 367 -7.44 30.27 -11.20
N PHE A 368 -7.03 30.45 -9.94
CA PHE A 368 -7.42 29.61 -8.81
C PHE A 368 -8.59 30.21 -8.00
N THR A 369 -9.09 31.38 -8.38
CA THR A 369 -10.21 32.05 -7.70
C THR A 369 -11.44 31.15 -7.69
N ASN A 370 -11.91 30.81 -6.49
CA ASN A 370 -13.05 29.93 -6.26
C ASN A 370 -12.96 28.57 -6.97
N ARG A 371 -11.74 28.03 -7.12
CA ARG A 371 -11.50 26.69 -7.68
C ARG A 371 -11.10 25.69 -6.61
N VAL A 372 -11.53 24.44 -6.80
CA VAL A 372 -11.03 23.30 -6.03
C VAL A 372 -9.85 22.68 -6.76
N ILE A 373 -8.79 22.39 -6.01
CA ILE A 373 -7.66 21.59 -6.47
C ILE A 373 -7.74 20.20 -5.84
N TYR A 374 -7.70 19.18 -6.69
CA TYR A 374 -7.68 17.78 -6.30
C TYR A 374 -6.25 17.23 -6.42
N TYR A 375 -5.68 16.81 -5.29
CA TYR A 375 -4.34 16.26 -5.25
C TYR A 375 -4.36 14.81 -5.72
N VAL A 376 -4.19 14.62 -7.04
CA VAL A 376 -4.29 13.31 -7.68
C VAL A 376 -3.17 13.12 -8.70
N GLY A 377 -2.74 11.86 -8.85
CA GLY A 377 -1.95 11.38 -9.98
C GLY A 377 -2.64 10.13 -10.52
N PRO A 378 -3.51 10.26 -11.54
CA PRO A 378 -4.32 9.14 -12.00
C PRO A 378 -3.47 8.08 -12.69
N VAL A 379 -4.00 6.87 -12.75
CA VAL A 379 -3.55 5.83 -13.69
C VAL A 379 -4.08 6.20 -15.09
N ASP A 380 -3.30 5.88 -16.12
CA ASP A 380 -3.74 6.11 -17.50
C ASP A 380 -5.05 5.33 -17.78
N PRO A 381 -6.05 5.98 -18.40
CA PRO A 381 -7.26 5.29 -18.82
C PRO A 381 -6.91 4.25 -19.89
N VAL A 382 -7.60 3.11 -19.84
CA VAL A 382 -7.51 2.06 -20.87
C VAL A 382 -8.89 1.80 -21.45
N ARG A 383 -8.94 1.17 -22.63
CA ARG A 383 -10.20 0.82 -23.31
C ARG A 383 -11.06 2.06 -23.54
N ASP A 384 -12.27 2.10 -22.99
CA ASP A 384 -13.26 3.17 -23.07
C ASP A 384 -13.37 4.00 -21.77
N GLU A 385 -12.44 3.83 -20.82
CA GLU A 385 -12.41 4.61 -19.58
C GLU A 385 -12.26 6.11 -19.87
N ALA A 386 -13.18 6.93 -19.33
CA ALA A 386 -13.02 8.38 -19.36
C ALA A 386 -11.84 8.84 -18.47
N VAL A 387 -11.62 8.16 -17.35
CA VAL A 387 -10.55 8.40 -16.38
C VAL A 387 -10.15 7.04 -15.78
N GLY A 388 -8.86 6.75 -15.70
CA GLY A 388 -8.38 5.57 -14.98
C GLY A 388 -8.49 5.75 -13.45
N PRO A 389 -8.07 4.78 -12.63
CA PRO A 389 -8.06 4.92 -11.17
C PRO A 389 -7.43 6.25 -10.72
N ALA A 390 -8.18 7.03 -9.93
CA ALA A 390 -7.85 8.42 -9.64
C ALA A 390 -8.14 8.81 -8.18
N GLY A 391 -7.73 7.97 -7.22
CA GLY A 391 -7.86 8.28 -5.79
C GLY A 391 -6.97 9.45 -5.32
N PRO A 392 -7.24 10.03 -4.14
CA PRO A 392 -6.51 11.17 -3.60
C PRO A 392 -5.07 10.80 -3.20
N THR A 393 -4.21 11.81 -3.16
CA THR A 393 -2.87 11.77 -2.54
C THR A 393 -2.90 12.46 -1.18
N THR A 394 -1.95 12.12 -0.30
CA THR A 394 -1.79 12.77 1.02
C THR A 394 -1.73 14.30 0.90
N ALA A 395 -2.49 15.00 1.73
CA ALA A 395 -2.66 16.46 1.66
C ALA A 395 -1.54 17.27 2.34
N THR A 396 -0.74 16.64 3.18
CA THR A 396 0.31 17.28 4.01
C THR A 396 1.65 17.37 3.32
#